data_AF-A0A9D4SR70-F1
#
_entry.id   AF-A0A9D4SR70-F1
#
_cell.length_a   1.000
_cell.length_b   1.000
_cell.length_c   1.000
_cell.angle_alpha   90.00
_cell.angle_beta   90.00
_cell.angle_gamma   90.00
#
_symmetry.space_group_name_H-M   'P 1'
#
loop_
_entity.id
_entity.type
_entity.pdbx_description
1 polymer ?
#
loop_
_entity_poly.entity_id
_entity_poly.type
_entity_poly.pdbx_seq_one_letter_code
_entity_poly.pdbx_strand_id
1 'polypeptide(L)'
;MDVEAFLEEVRLYPFLYDKTLPNYKDKEEKMNRWDLTGAPFGLTGMQVMLKFKNIRDRWMKIVSGVESSTRSGAPGNAGKIKWPLFAIIDDMLRRTPHYAEK
;
A
#
# COMPACT_ATOMS: atom_id res chain seq x y z
N MET A 1 -4.47 8.41 -14.61
CA MET A 1 -3.88 8.62 -13.27
C MET A 1 -2.56 7.90 -13.24
N ASP A 2 -1.48 8.66 -13.06
CA ASP A 2 -0.17 8.12 -12.75
C ASP A 2 -0.25 7.46 -11.35
N VAL A 3 -0.01 6.14 -11.29
CA VAL A 3 -0.16 5.38 -10.04
C VAL A 3 1.11 5.49 -9.18
N GLU A 4 2.26 5.75 -9.78
CA GLU A 4 3.52 5.92 -9.06
C GLU A 4 3.49 7.26 -8.31
N ALA A 5 3.16 8.34 -9.02
CA ALA A 5 2.97 9.66 -8.39
C ALA A 5 1.90 9.63 -7.29
N PHE A 6 0.83 8.87 -7.49
CA PHE A 6 -0.19 8.67 -6.46
C PHE A 6 0.34 7.98 -5.20
N LEU A 7 1.14 6.90 -5.35
CA LEU A 7 1.70 6.19 -4.21
C LEU A 7 2.71 7.06 -3.45
N GLU A 8 3.48 7.87 -4.16
CA GLU A 8 4.38 8.85 -3.52
C GLU A 8 3.60 9.92 -2.74
N GLU A 9 2.47 10.40 -3.25
CA GLU A 9 1.62 11.33 -2.49
C GLU A 9 1.05 10.66 -1.23
N VAL A 10 0.57 9.40 -1.33
CA VAL A 10 0.08 8.64 -0.16
C VAL A 10 1.19 8.43 0.87
N ARG A 11 2.42 8.17 0.41
CA ARG A 11 3.59 7.95 1.28
C ARG A 11 3.83 9.11 2.24
N LEU A 12 3.55 10.35 1.82
CA LEU A 12 3.71 11.56 2.64
C LEU A 12 2.77 11.61 3.86
N TYR A 13 1.72 10.78 3.88
CA TYR A 13 0.72 10.76 4.95
C TYR A 13 0.58 9.35 5.56
N PRO A 14 1.56 8.89 6.36
CA PRO A 14 1.57 7.52 6.86
C PRO A 14 0.33 7.13 7.67
N PHE A 15 -0.36 8.06 8.34
CA PHE A 15 -1.58 7.78 9.10
C PHE A 15 -2.74 7.23 8.25
N LEU A 16 -2.63 7.31 6.91
CA LEU A 16 -3.56 6.67 6.00
C LEU A 16 -3.45 5.13 6.03
N TYR A 17 -2.24 4.58 6.28
CA TYR A 17 -1.94 3.15 6.19
C TYR A 17 -1.25 2.56 7.43
N ASP A 18 -0.64 3.37 8.29
CA ASP A 18 -0.01 3.01 9.55
C ASP A 18 -1.02 3.02 10.71
N LYS A 19 -1.30 1.85 11.27
CA LYS A 19 -2.25 1.66 12.37
C LYS A 19 -1.73 2.13 13.73
N THR A 20 -0.41 2.33 13.84
CA THR A 20 0.25 2.74 15.08
C THR A 20 0.14 4.25 15.32
N LEU A 21 -0.14 5.03 14.28
CA LEU A 21 -0.27 6.47 14.40
C LEU A 21 -1.62 6.89 15.01
N PRO A 22 -1.64 7.91 15.90
CA PRO A 22 -2.86 8.35 16.58
C PRO A 22 -4.00 8.71 15.62
N ASN A 23 -3.68 9.43 14.54
CA ASN A 23 -4.64 9.94 13.57
C ASN A 23 -5.21 8.85 12.65
N TYR A 24 -4.69 7.61 12.72
CA TYR A 24 -5.24 6.49 11.93
C TYR A 24 -6.71 6.20 12.25
N LYS A 25 -7.13 6.46 13.49
CA LYS A 25 -8.51 6.21 13.95
C LYS A 25 -9.46 7.35 13.59
N ASP A 26 -8.94 8.51 13.20
CA ASP A 26 -9.75 9.65 12.78
C ASP A 26 -10.27 9.42 11.35
N LYS A 27 -11.56 9.13 11.24
CA LYS A 27 -12.19 8.84 9.95
C LYS A 27 -12.34 10.10 9.11
N GLU A 28 -12.59 11.24 9.74
CA GLU A 28 -12.85 12.50 9.06
C GLU A 28 -11.55 13.06 8.49
N GLU A 29 -10.49 13.09 9.30
CA GLU A 29 -9.16 13.52 8.86
C GLU A 29 -8.63 12.63 7.73
N LYS A 30 -8.85 11.32 7.82
CA LYS A 30 -8.48 10.39 6.73
C LYS A 30 -9.26 10.64 5.46
N MET A 31 -10.57 10.83 5.55
CA MET A 31 -11.40 11.07 4.37
C MET A 31 -11.01 12.39 3.70
N ASN A 32 -10.86 13.47 4.48
CA ASN A 32 -10.36 14.75 3.99
C ASN A 32 -9.01 14.60 3.31
N ARG A 33 -8.06 13.87 3.93
CA ARG A 33 -6.76 13.63 3.31
C ARG A 33 -6.85 12.81 2.02
N TRP A 34 -7.73 11.82 1.95
CA TRP A 34 -7.97 11.07 0.72
C TRP A 34 -8.54 11.94 -0.38
N ASP A 35 -9.46 12.86 -0.07
CA ASP A 35 -10.00 13.83 -1.04
C ASP A 35 -8.89 14.74 -1.56
N LEU A 36 -8.06 15.30 -0.68
CA LEU A 36 -6.92 16.14 -1.07
C LEU A 36 -5.89 15.39 -1.94
N THR A 37 -5.61 14.12 -1.59
CA THR A 37 -4.71 13.25 -2.35
C THR A 37 -5.27 12.93 -3.74
N GLY A 38 -6.60 12.83 -3.86
CA GLY A 38 -7.29 12.49 -5.11
C GLY A 38 -7.56 13.67 -6.04
N ALA A 39 -7.61 14.89 -5.50
CA ALA A 39 -7.94 16.10 -6.25
C ALA A 39 -7.04 16.33 -7.49
N PRO A 40 -5.70 16.17 -7.45
CA PRO A 40 -4.85 16.30 -8.63
C PRO A 40 -5.15 15.29 -9.74
N PHE A 41 -5.81 14.17 -9.40
CA PHE A 41 -6.15 13.09 -10.32
C PHE A 41 -7.62 13.10 -10.74
N GLY A 42 -8.42 14.07 -10.27
CA GLY A 42 -9.86 14.16 -10.54
C GLY A 42 -10.67 13.04 -9.90
N LEU A 43 -10.23 12.52 -8.74
CA LEU A 43 -10.87 11.42 -8.03
C LEU A 43 -11.34 11.85 -6.65
N THR A 44 -12.45 11.27 -6.19
CA THR A 44 -12.94 11.44 -4.81
C THR A 44 -12.10 10.61 -3.85
N GLY A 45 -12.08 11.00 -2.57
CA GLY A 45 -11.35 10.30 -1.53
C GLY A 45 -11.78 8.83 -1.40
N MET A 46 -13.05 8.52 -1.65
CA MET A 46 -13.54 7.15 -1.64
C MET A 46 -12.94 6.32 -2.79
N GLN A 47 -12.87 6.89 -4.00
CA GLN A 47 -12.26 6.22 -5.16
C GLN A 47 -10.77 5.99 -4.93
N VAL A 48 -10.07 6.98 -4.38
CA VAL A 48 -8.63 6.92 -4.11
C VAL A 48 -8.31 5.93 -2.99
N MET A 49 -9.06 5.95 -1.90
CA MET A 49 -8.96 4.96 -0.82
C MET A 49 -9.16 3.54 -1.34
N LEU A 50 -10.19 3.30 -2.16
CA LEU A 50 -10.42 1.98 -2.75
C LEU A 50 -9.26 1.56 -3.66
N LYS A 51 -8.71 2.51 -4.43
CA LYS A 51 -7.58 2.26 -5.32
C LYS A 51 -6.32 1.88 -4.53
N PHE A 52 -6.00 2.62 -3.46
CA PHE A 52 -4.90 2.28 -2.56
C PHE A 52 -5.11 0.90 -1.93
N LYS A 53 -6.32 0.62 -1.43
CA LYS A 53 -6.67 -0.69 -0.88
C LYS A 53 -6.37 -1.81 -1.87
N ASN A 54 -6.80 -1.69 -3.13
CA ASN A 54 -6.58 -2.71 -4.15
C ASN A 54 -5.08 -2.94 -4.45
N ILE A 55 -4.28 -1.88 -4.48
CA ILE A 55 -2.82 -1.96 -4.67
C ILE A 55 -2.20 -2.70 -3.46
N ARG A 56 -2.53 -2.27 -2.24
CA ARG A 56 -2.04 -2.90 -1.01
C ARG A 56 -2.44 -4.37 -0.89
N ASP A 57 -3.69 -4.71 -1.20
CA ASP A 57 -4.18 -6.08 -1.11
C ASP A 57 -3.50 -6.98 -2.15
N ARG A 58 -3.14 -6.44 -3.34
CA ARG A 58 -2.29 -7.14 -4.31
C ARG A 58 -0.87 -7.37 -3.78
N TRP A 59 -0.26 -6.37 -3.15
CA TRP A 59 1.05 -6.51 -2.49
C TRP A 59 1.02 -7.62 -1.43
N MET A 60 0.02 -7.62 -0.53
CA MET A 60 -0.16 -8.64 0.50
C MET A 60 -0.23 -10.06 -0.09
N LYS A 61 -0.94 -10.25 -1.21
CA LYS A 61 -1.03 -11.55 -1.89
C LYS A 61 0.31 -12.00 -2.45
N ILE A 62 1.09 -11.07 -3.02
CA ILE A 62 2.42 -11.38 -3.56
C ILE A 62 3.36 -11.78 -2.43
N VAL A 63 3.43 -10.99 -1.35
CA VAL A 63 4.29 -11.29 -0.19
C VAL A 63 3.93 -12.64 0.42
N SER A 64 2.65 -12.87 0.71
CA SER A 64 2.19 -14.15 1.26
C SER A 64 2.49 -15.35 0.36
N GLY A 65 2.37 -15.18 -0.96
CA GLY A 65 2.73 -16.21 -1.94
C GLY A 65 4.23 -16.54 -1.95
N VAL A 66 5.09 -15.53 -1.80
CA VAL A 66 6.54 -15.72 -1.69
C VAL A 66 6.90 -16.45 -0.40
N GLU A 67 6.38 -16.00 0.74
CA GLU A 67 6.65 -16.61 2.05
C GLU A 67 6.22 -18.09 2.10
N SER A 68 4.99 -18.40 1.66
CA SER A 68 4.47 -19.77 1.63
C SER A 68 5.30 -20.70 0.74
N SER A 69 5.81 -20.21 -0.38
CA SER A 69 6.69 -20.98 -1.26
C SER A 69 8.02 -21.29 -0.59
N THR A 70 8.62 -20.32 0.10
CA THR A 70 9.90 -20.53 0.83
C THR A 70 9.76 -21.53 1.98
N ARG A 71 8.62 -21.52 2.68
CA ARG A 71 8.37 -22.40 3.82
C ARG A 71 8.13 -23.87 3.43
N SER A 72 7.72 -24.11 2.18
CA SER A 72 7.31 -25.44 1.69
C SER A 72 8.44 -26.22 0.99
N GLY A 73 9.65 -25.68 0.92
CA GLY A 73 10.78 -26.30 0.21
C GLY A 73 10.62 -26.36 -1.32
N ALA A 74 9.53 -25.84 -1.86
CA ALA A 74 9.35 -25.66 -3.30
C ALA A 74 10.29 -24.53 -3.78
N PRO A 75 10.89 -24.64 -4.99
CA PRO A 75 11.68 -23.55 -5.54
C PRO A 75 10.82 -22.30 -5.58
N GLY A 76 11.15 -21.33 -4.74
CA GLY A 76 10.32 -20.16 -4.52
C GLY A 76 10.11 -19.41 -5.83
N ASN A 77 8.85 -19.14 -6.19
CA ASN A 77 8.50 -18.20 -7.26
C ASN A 77 8.88 -16.73 -6.91
N ALA A 78 9.79 -16.52 -5.96
CA ALA A 78 10.51 -15.26 -5.75
C ALA A 78 11.26 -14.81 -7.02
N GLY A 79 11.47 -15.72 -7.98
CA GLY A 79 11.98 -15.43 -9.32
C GLY A 79 11.06 -14.52 -10.13
N LYS A 80 11.22 -13.21 -9.91
CA LYS A 80 10.70 -12.07 -10.69
C LYS A 80 9.24 -11.71 -10.41
N ILE A 81 9.00 -11.00 -9.31
CA ILE A 81 7.79 -10.19 -9.17
C ILE A 81 7.76 -9.18 -10.34
N LYS A 82 6.86 -9.39 -11.31
CA LYS A 82 6.75 -8.57 -12.54
C LYS A 82 5.86 -7.33 -12.38
N TRP A 83 5.44 -7.01 -11.17
CA TRP A 83 4.51 -5.91 -10.93
C TRP A 83 5.30 -4.63 -10.68
N PRO A 84 5.25 -3.62 -11.57
CA PRO A 84 6.11 -2.44 -11.48
C PRO A 84 5.96 -1.66 -10.17
N LEU A 85 4.72 -1.55 -9.68
CA LEU A 85 4.41 -0.83 -8.44
C LEU A 85 4.89 -1.56 -7.18
N PHE A 86 5.35 -2.81 -7.29
CA PHE A 86 5.73 -3.61 -6.14
C PHE A 86 6.85 -2.94 -5.35
N ALA A 87 7.91 -2.46 -6.01
CA ALA A 87 9.04 -1.86 -5.32
C ALA A 87 8.64 -0.63 -4.50
N ILE A 88 7.78 0.23 -5.07
CA ILE A 88 7.31 1.47 -4.42
C ILE A 88 6.47 1.12 -3.18
N ILE A 89 5.47 0.25 -3.34
CA ILE A 89 4.60 -0.09 -2.21
C ILE A 89 5.28 -0.98 -1.17
N ASP A 90 6.21 -1.84 -1.57
CA ASP A 90 7.00 -2.67 -0.66
C ASP A 90 7.92 -1.82 0.21
N ASP A 91 8.65 -0.86 -0.36
CA ASP A 91 9.47 0.09 0.39
C ASP A 91 8.62 0.93 1.36
N MET A 92 7.44 1.38 0.92
CA MET A 92 6.52 2.14 1.78
C MET A 92 5.97 1.30 2.94
N LEU A 93 5.47 0.10 2.66
CA LEU A 93 4.78 -0.71 3.65
C LEU A 93 5.74 -1.44 4.57
N ARG A 94 6.87 -1.99 4.11
CA ARG A 94 7.83 -2.69 5.00
C ARG A 94 8.46 -1.77 6.05
N ARG A 95 8.50 -0.46 5.81
CA ARG A 95 8.94 0.55 6.80
C ARG A 95 7.89 0.85 7.88
N THR A 96 6.67 0.33 7.72
CA THR A 96 5.57 0.53 8.65
C THR A 96 5.53 -0.63 9.66
N PRO A 97 5.47 -0.38 10.98
CA PRO A 97 5.68 -1.42 11.99
C PRO A 97 4.83 -2.68 11.84
N HIS A 98 3.54 -2.56 11.53
CA HIS A 98 2.64 -3.72 11.41
C HIS A 98 2.73 -4.47 10.07
N TYR A 99 3.57 -4.00 9.16
CA TYR A 99 3.89 -4.63 7.87
C TYR A 99 5.35 -5.12 7.81
N ALA A 100 6.22 -4.71 8.74
CA ALA A 100 7.64 -5.06 8.75
C ALA A 100 7.90 -6.56 8.98
N GLU A 101 7.00 -7.25 9.69
CA GLU A 101 7.09 -8.68 10.01
C GLU A 101 6.40 -9.61 8.97
N LYS A 102 5.98 -9.05 7.83
CA LYS A 102 5.33 -9.75 6.71
C LYS A 102 6.31 -9.98 5.57
#